data_AF-A0A1G7QJU6-F1
#
_entry.id   AF-A0A1G7QJU6-F1
#
_cell.length_a   1.000
_cell.length_b   1.000
_cell.length_c   1.000
_cell.angle_alpha   90.00
_cell.angle_beta   90.00
_cell.angle_gamma   90.00
#
_symmetry.space_group_name_H-M   'P 1'
#
loop_
_entity.id
_entity.type
_entity.pdbx_description
1 polymer ?
#
loop_
_entity_poly.entity_id
_entity_poly.type
_entity_poly.pdbx_seq_one_letter_code
_entity_poly.pdbx_strand_id
1 'polypeptide(L)'
;MGANSGMQILALGDRGAAVADVQTALRSLGLLPDLDGTAAPRPPQAMATLPDVALDSAVFDETTELAVRHFQQNRGLSVDGRVGEETYRALNEARWSLGDRLLRYDPERAIRGDDVINLQERLHELGYDAGPVDGVFGVDTETGLRAFQRDYGLTSDGTCGPATLRALRQLGRKVTGGRPQLLRQSASFVDSGPHLISRRIVVDPGHGGSDPGHTFGETTEADLVFDLASRIEGRLAAAGATVYLTRGRNQNPTAAERTAFANDARADLFLSLHVDAQASEHARGVASYYYGTGSGASSTVGEQFANLARREVVARTGMLDLGSHAKTWDLLRMSRMPAVRLDCGYLSHPVDRLLLLDARVRASIAQGVLAAVQRLFLPAEADPPTGTFVLPV
;
A
#
# COMPACT_ATOMS: atom_id res chain seq x y z
N MET A 1 -30.56 9.79 5.00
CA MET A 1 -29.63 10.40 4.04
C MET A 1 -28.33 10.67 4.78
N GLY A 2 -27.47 9.66 4.89
CA GLY A 2 -26.14 9.83 5.49
C GLY A 2 -25.22 10.34 4.40
N ALA A 3 -24.84 11.62 4.48
CA ALA A 3 -23.78 12.15 3.64
C ALA A 3 -22.51 11.35 3.95
N ASN A 4 -21.94 10.72 2.93
CA ASN A 4 -20.64 10.10 3.02
C ASN A 4 -19.63 11.24 3.19
N SER A 5 -19.36 11.63 4.43
CA SER A 5 -18.37 12.66 4.78
C SER A 5 -16.97 12.08 4.56
N GLY A 6 -16.60 11.93 3.28
CA GLY A 6 -15.22 11.69 2.88
C GLY A 6 -14.36 12.82 3.43
N MET A 7 -13.23 12.47 4.01
CA MET A 7 -12.30 13.43 4.57
C MET A 7 -11.85 14.39 3.46
N GLN A 8 -12.00 15.70 3.69
CA GLN A 8 -11.54 16.72 2.75
C GLN A 8 -10.01 16.64 2.61
N ILE A 9 -9.52 16.62 1.38
CA ILE A 9 -8.08 16.67 1.11
C ILE A 9 -7.57 18.07 1.50
N LEU A 10 -6.60 18.14 2.40
CA LEU A 10 -5.98 19.39 2.83
C LEU A 10 -4.75 19.71 1.96
N ALA A 11 -4.60 20.97 1.57
CA ALA A 11 -3.51 21.48 0.75
C ALA A 11 -3.14 22.93 1.12
N LEU A 12 -2.08 23.45 0.48
CA LEU A 12 -1.58 24.81 0.67
C LEU A 12 -2.70 25.86 0.56
N GLY A 13 -2.83 26.68 1.61
CA GLY A 13 -3.83 27.75 1.72
C GLY A 13 -5.09 27.37 2.50
N ASP A 14 -5.33 26.08 2.77
CA ASP A 14 -6.47 25.63 3.57
C ASP A 14 -6.35 26.08 5.04
N ARG A 15 -7.50 26.20 5.71
CA ARG A 15 -7.58 26.69 7.09
C ARG A 15 -8.56 25.89 7.96
N GLY A 16 -8.32 25.92 9.26
CA GLY A 16 -9.26 25.44 10.29
C GLY A 16 -8.74 24.26 11.10
N ALA A 17 -9.63 23.67 11.90
CA ALA A 17 -9.27 22.65 12.90
C ALA A 17 -8.55 21.42 12.31
N ALA A 18 -8.94 20.95 11.12
CA ALA A 18 -8.28 19.82 10.47
C ALA A 18 -6.80 20.10 10.13
N VAL A 19 -6.47 21.35 9.78
CA VAL A 19 -5.09 21.79 9.56
C VAL A 19 -4.32 21.83 10.89
N ALA A 20 -4.95 22.33 11.94
CA ALA A 20 -4.36 22.36 13.28
C ALA A 20 -4.02 20.96 13.81
N ASP A 21 -4.88 19.98 13.56
CA ASP A 21 -4.66 18.57 13.91
C ASP A 21 -3.45 18.00 13.16
N VAL A 22 -3.35 18.23 11.84
CA VAL A 22 -2.20 17.79 11.03
C VAL A 22 -0.91 18.42 11.55
N GLN A 23 -0.90 19.72 11.80
CA GLN A 23 0.27 20.40 12.33
C GLN A 23 0.66 19.86 13.72
N THR A 24 -0.32 19.55 14.57
CA THR A 24 -0.08 18.93 15.88
C THR A 24 0.55 17.55 15.74
N ALA A 25 0.06 16.72 14.81
CA ALA A 25 0.67 15.44 14.51
C ALA A 25 2.12 15.61 14.03
N LEU A 26 2.36 16.50 13.06
CA LEU A 26 3.71 16.79 12.54
C LEU A 26 4.67 17.30 13.62
N ARG A 27 4.22 18.17 14.54
CA ARG A 27 5.01 18.62 15.70
C ARG A 27 5.36 17.47 16.63
N SER A 28 4.40 16.59 16.94
CA SER A 28 4.67 15.41 17.77
C SER A 28 5.69 14.45 17.16
N LEU A 29 5.81 14.47 15.83
CA LEU A 29 6.81 13.72 15.05
C LEU A 29 8.12 14.49 14.85
N GLY A 30 8.26 15.71 15.40
CA GLY A 30 9.44 16.55 15.26
C GLY A 30 9.66 17.14 13.86
N LEU A 31 8.62 17.15 13.01
CA LEU A 31 8.68 17.65 11.63
C LEU A 31 8.31 19.12 11.49
N LEU A 32 7.66 19.69 12.51
CA LEU A 32 7.40 21.13 12.64
C LEU A 32 7.94 21.62 13.99
N PRO A 33 8.40 22.88 14.08
CA PRO A 33 8.78 23.48 15.35
C PRO A 33 7.56 23.62 16.27
N ASP A 34 7.78 23.46 17.58
CA ASP A 34 6.79 23.81 18.60
C ASP A 34 6.44 25.30 18.52
N LEU A 35 5.20 25.64 18.88
CA LEU A 35 4.71 27.03 18.89
C LEU A 35 5.54 27.97 19.78
N ASP A 36 6.29 27.41 20.74
CA ASP A 36 7.17 28.14 21.67
C ASP A 36 8.66 28.07 21.27
N GLY A 37 9.00 27.54 20.09
CA GLY A 37 10.38 27.50 19.58
C GLY A 37 11.32 26.50 20.27
N THR A 38 10.80 25.54 21.05
CA THR A 38 11.61 24.52 21.72
C THR A 38 11.50 23.16 21.02
N ALA A 39 12.64 22.62 20.57
CA ALA A 39 12.73 21.41 19.74
C ALA A 39 12.67 20.08 20.53
N ALA A 40 11.94 20.01 21.65
CA ALA A 40 11.90 18.82 22.50
C ALA A 40 10.59 18.03 22.32
N PRO A 41 10.64 16.72 21.99
CA PRO A 41 9.43 15.90 21.87
C PRO A 41 8.77 15.73 23.25
N ARG A 42 7.50 16.14 23.35
CA ARG A 42 6.67 15.93 24.55
C ARG A 42 5.93 14.58 24.48
N PRO A 43 5.82 13.84 25.60
CA PRO A 43 5.08 12.59 25.64
C PRO A 43 3.56 12.80 25.40
N PRO A 44 2.85 11.83 24.79
CA PRO A 44 1.48 11.97 24.31
C PRO A 44 0.41 12.20 25.41
N GLN A 45 0.78 12.12 26.69
CA GLN A 45 -0.14 12.25 27.83
C GLN A 45 -0.29 13.70 28.34
N ALA A 46 0.45 14.67 27.79
CA ALA A 46 0.33 16.09 28.14
C ALA A 46 -0.38 16.90 27.04
N MET A 47 -1.64 16.58 26.75
CA MET A 47 -2.51 17.42 25.93
C MET A 47 -3.83 17.67 26.64
N ALA A 48 -3.82 18.63 27.55
CA ALA A 48 -5.04 19.30 28.00
C ALA A 48 -5.00 20.73 27.44
N THR A 49 -5.91 20.99 26.49
CA THR A 49 -6.39 22.31 26.03
C THR A 49 -5.34 23.30 25.51
N LEU A 50 -5.17 23.32 24.18
CA LEU A 50 -4.82 24.55 23.48
C LEU A 50 -5.99 25.55 23.61
N PRO A 51 -5.76 26.86 23.75
CA PRO A 51 -6.84 27.84 23.75
C PRO A 51 -7.59 27.83 22.41
N ASP A 52 -8.92 27.77 22.46
CA ASP A 52 -9.88 27.63 21.34
C ASP A 52 -9.61 28.60 20.17
N VAL A 53 -8.98 29.75 20.43
CA VAL A 53 -8.74 30.81 19.44
C VAL A 53 -7.64 30.45 18.42
N ALA A 54 -6.79 29.45 18.72
CA ALA A 54 -5.68 29.03 17.85
C ALA A 54 -6.07 27.94 16.82
N LEU A 55 -7.18 27.22 17.03
CA LEU A 55 -7.61 26.11 16.16
C LEU A 55 -8.25 26.60 14.84
N ASP A 56 -8.95 27.73 14.87
CA ASP A 56 -9.62 28.31 13.70
C ASP A 56 -8.71 29.21 12.84
N SER A 57 -7.51 29.54 13.34
CA SER A 57 -6.53 30.38 12.62
C SER A 57 -5.38 29.59 11.99
N ALA A 58 -5.33 28.26 12.17
CA ALA A 58 -4.32 27.41 11.56
C ALA A 58 -4.43 27.47 10.03
N VAL A 59 -3.31 27.77 9.37
CA VAL A 59 -3.18 27.83 7.91
C VAL A 59 -2.21 26.76 7.46
N PHE A 60 -2.57 26.03 6.41
CA PHE A 60 -1.69 25.09 5.76
C PHE A 60 -0.70 25.90 4.91
N ASP A 61 0.43 26.28 5.51
CA ASP A 61 1.47 27.10 4.90
C ASP A 61 2.55 26.26 4.20
N GLU A 62 3.50 26.92 3.53
CA GLU A 62 4.60 26.25 2.81
C GLU A 62 5.45 25.37 3.75
N THR A 63 5.61 25.78 5.01
CA THR A 63 6.31 24.98 6.03
C THR A 63 5.58 23.68 6.33
N THR A 64 4.26 23.75 6.50
CA THR A 64 3.40 22.57 6.69
C THR A 64 3.45 21.66 5.48
N GLU A 65 3.37 22.22 4.26
CA GLU A 65 3.48 21.44 3.02
C GLU A 65 4.82 20.70 2.92
N LEU A 66 5.93 21.39 3.16
CA LEU A 66 7.27 20.78 3.15
C LEU A 66 7.41 19.68 4.20
N ALA A 67 6.89 19.89 5.41
CA ALA A 67 6.87 18.88 6.46
C ALA A 67 6.03 17.65 6.07
N VAL A 68 4.87 17.85 5.42
CA VAL A 68 4.05 16.76 4.87
C VAL A 68 4.80 16.02 3.77
N ARG A 69 5.47 16.71 2.83
CA ARG A 69 6.28 16.07 1.78
C ARG A 69 7.41 15.22 2.38
N HIS A 70 8.11 15.76 3.37
CA HIS A 70 9.17 15.03 4.06
C HIS A 70 8.62 13.80 4.79
N PHE A 71 7.47 13.92 5.47
CA PHE A 71 6.78 12.78 6.08
C PHE A 71 6.40 11.72 5.05
N GLN A 72 5.75 12.12 3.96
CA GLN A 72 5.33 11.24 2.87
C GLN A 72 6.52 10.49 2.26
N GLN A 73 7.63 11.20 2.03
CA GLN A 73 8.85 10.61 1.50
C GLN A 73 9.41 9.55 2.45
N ASN A 74 9.55 9.86 3.73
CA ASN A 74 10.10 8.95 4.73
C ASN A 74 9.20 7.73 4.97
N ARG A 75 7.88 7.90 4.80
CA ARG A 75 6.91 6.82 4.96
C ARG A 75 6.70 5.99 3.70
N GLY A 76 7.25 6.39 2.56
CA GLY A 76 6.99 5.71 1.29
C GLY A 76 5.54 5.85 0.84
N LEU A 77 4.95 7.03 1.05
CA LEU A 77 3.66 7.44 0.51
C LEU A 77 3.84 8.18 -0.84
N SER A 78 2.74 8.66 -1.42
CA SER A 78 2.77 9.61 -2.54
C SER A 78 3.25 10.97 -2.03
N VAL A 79 4.27 11.56 -2.67
CA VAL A 79 4.91 12.81 -2.22
C VAL A 79 4.30 14.00 -2.97
N ASP A 80 3.04 14.30 -2.69
CA ASP A 80 2.28 15.37 -3.34
C ASP A 80 2.13 16.62 -2.47
N GLY A 81 2.51 16.55 -1.18
CA GLY A 81 2.36 17.62 -0.20
C GLY A 81 0.92 17.84 0.29
N ARG A 82 0.00 16.94 -0.07
CA ARG A 82 -1.42 17.02 0.29
C ARG A 82 -1.77 15.97 1.34
N VAL A 83 -2.69 16.31 2.24
CA VAL A 83 -3.15 15.40 3.28
C VAL A 83 -4.51 14.85 2.91
N GLY A 84 -4.50 13.75 2.17
CA GLY A 84 -5.66 12.88 1.98
C GLY A 84 -5.78 11.82 3.08
N GLU A 85 -6.76 10.92 2.94
CA GLU A 85 -7.11 9.91 3.96
C GLU A 85 -5.93 9.01 4.35
N GLU A 86 -5.14 8.59 3.36
CA GLU A 86 -3.94 7.78 3.56
C GLU A 86 -2.85 8.53 4.34
N THR A 87 -2.51 9.75 3.91
CA THR A 87 -1.52 10.58 4.62
C THR A 87 -1.95 10.86 6.05
N TYR A 88 -3.23 11.18 6.27
CA TYR A 88 -3.77 11.46 7.60
C TYR A 88 -3.76 10.22 8.51
N ARG A 89 -4.12 9.04 7.96
CA ARG A 89 -4.04 7.76 8.67
C ARG A 89 -2.60 7.46 9.07
N ALA A 90 -1.66 7.57 8.14
CA ALA A 90 -0.24 7.35 8.41
C ALA A 90 0.31 8.32 9.47
N LEU A 91 -0.09 9.60 9.43
CA LEU A 91 0.27 10.58 10.47
C LEU A 91 -0.24 10.15 11.84
N ASN A 92 -1.47 9.65 11.94
CA ASN A 92 -2.02 9.18 13.20
C ASN A 92 -1.38 7.88 13.69
N GLU A 93 -1.07 6.95 12.79
CA GLU A 93 -0.39 5.68 13.08
C GLU A 93 1.05 5.93 13.58
N ALA A 94 1.72 6.93 13.01
CA ALA A 94 3.09 7.34 13.36
C ALA A 94 3.24 7.92 14.78
N ARG A 95 2.14 8.36 15.41
CA ARG A 95 2.17 8.96 16.74
C ARG A 95 2.39 7.95 17.87
N TRP A 96 2.28 6.66 17.58
CA TRP A 96 2.32 5.60 18.58
C TRP A 96 3.62 4.81 18.49
N SER A 97 4.39 4.80 19.56
CA SER A 97 5.56 3.95 19.76
C SER A 97 5.22 2.73 20.64
N LEU A 98 5.96 1.64 20.44
CA LEU A 98 5.75 0.41 21.20
C LEU A 98 5.95 0.62 22.70
N GLY A 99 4.83 0.62 23.44
CA GLY A 99 4.75 0.86 24.87
C GLY A 99 3.97 2.11 25.28
N ASP A 100 3.53 2.93 24.32
CA ASP A 100 2.69 4.11 24.60
C ASP A 100 1.27 3.73 25.01
N ARG A 101 0.79 2.55 24.56
CA ARG A 101 -0.52 2.00 24.87
C ARG A 101 -0.49 0.47 24.92
N LEU A 102 -1.53 -0.10 25.53
CA LEU A 102 -1.73 -1.54 25.60
C LEU A 102 -2.26 -2.05 24.26
N LEU A 103 -1.57 -3.04 23.69
CA LEU A 103 -1.97 -3.66 22.43
C LEU A 103 -2.67 -4.99 22.70
N ARG A 104 -3.84 -5.20 22.11
CA ARG A 104 -4.60 -6.45 22.20
C ARG A 104 -5.47 -6.60 20.95
N TYR A 105 -5.88 -7.83 20.68
CA TYR A 105 -6.87 -8.07 19.65
C TYR A 105 -8.24 -7.54 20.10
N ASP A 106 -8.88 -6.82 19.20
CA ASP A 106 -10.24 -6.32 19.35
C ASP A 106 -10.96 -6.56 18.02
N PRO A 107 -11.98 -7.44 17.99
CA PRO A 107 -12.68 -7.80 16.76
C PRO A 107 -13.56 -6.67 16.22
N GLU A 108 -13.99 -5.73 17.06
CA GLU A 108 -14.82 -4.59 16.66
C GLU A 108 -13.96 -3.40 16.22
N ARG A 109 -12.82 -3.20 16.88
CA ARG A 109 -11.93 -2.07 16.61
C ARG A 109 -10.46 -2.48 16.61
N ALA A 110 -10.02 -3.00 15.46
CA ALA A 110 -8.61 -3.37 15.25
C ALA A 110 -7.67 -2.20 15.59
N ILE A 111 -6.73 -2.44 16.51
CA ILE A 111 -5.69 -1.48 16.85
C ILE A 111 -4.70 -1.40 15.69
N ARG A 112 -4.33 -0.17 15.30
CA ARG A 112 -3.41 0.10 14.19
C ARG A 112 -2.40 1.16 14.56
N GLY A 113 -1.16 1.02 14.09
CA GLY A 113 -0.10 1.99 14.35
C GLY A 113 1.30 1.42 14.15
N ASP A 114 2.29 2.31 14.21
CA ASP A 114 3.71 1.95 14.19
C ASP A 114 4.09 1.06 15.37
N ASP A 115 3.44 1.25 16.53
CA ASP A 115 3.59 0.38 17.69
C ASP A 115 3.23 -1.08 17.40
N VAL A 116 2.21 -1.32 16.56
CA VAL A 116 1.85 -2.66 16.10
C VAL A 116 2.87 -3.21 15.11
N ILE A 117 3.34 -2.40 14.15
CA ILE A 117 4.42 -2.79 13.22
C ILE A 117 5.65 -3.24 14.00
N ASN A 118 6.10 -2.43 14.96
CA ASN A 118 7.24 -2.72 15.81
C ASN A 118 7.06 -4.01 16.60
N LEU A 119 5.85 -4.29 17.11
CA LEU A 119 5.54 -5.55 17.77
C LEU A 119 5.62 -6.74 16.80
N GLN A 120 4.99 -6.62 15.62
CA GLN A 120 4.99 -7.66 14.59
C GLN A 120 6.43 -7.97 14.15
N GLU A 121 7.22 -6.96 13.77
CA GLU A 121 8.64 -7.12 13.41
C GLU A 121 9.41 -7.82 14.53
N ARG A 122 9.19 -7.42 15.78
CA ARG A 122 9.89 -8.00 16.93
C ARG A 122 9.55 -9.46 17.17
N LEU A 123 8.28 -9.85 17.03
CA LEU A 123 7.86 -11.24 17.13
C LEU A 123 8.52 -12.08 16.04
N HIS A 124 8.58 -11.58 14.81
CA HIS A 124 9.27 -12.24 13.70
C HIS A 124 10.78 -12.39 13.95
N GLU A 125 11.46 -11.35 14.44
CA GLU A 125 12.89 -11.43 14.82
C GLU A 125 13.17 -12.51 15.88
N LEU A 126 12.18 -12.79 16.73
CA LEU A 126 12.25 -13.80 17.78
C LEU A 126 11.76 -15.20 17.32
N GLY A 127 11.32 -15.32 16.06
CA GLY A 127 10.90 -16.58 15.44
C GLY A 127 9.42 -16.92 15.58
N TYR A 128 8.59 -15.99 16.08
CA TYR A 128 7.15 -16.17 16.20
C TYR A 128 6.44 -15.69 14.94
N ASP A 129 5.43 -16.44 14.51
CA ASP A 129 4.58 -16.06 13.39
C ASP A 129 3.47 -15.11 13.88
N ALA A 130 3.53 -13.86 13.45
CA ALA A 130 2.55 -12.83 13.76
C ALA A 130 1.76 -12.40 12.52
N GLY A 131 1.80 -13.18 11.44
CA GLY A 131 1.20 -12.82 10.15
C GLY A 131 1.98 -11.75 9.38
N PRO A 132 1.37 -11.07 8.41
CA PRO A 132 2.04 -9.98 7.69
C PRO A 132 2.34 -8.80 8.63
N VAL A 133 3.45 -8.11 8.38
CA VAL A 133 3.80 -6.85 9.08
C VAL A 133 2.98 -5.72 8.45
N ASP A 134 1.69 -5.68 8.73
CA ASP A 134 0.76 -4.71 8.14
C ASP A 134 0.43 -3.53 9.09
N GLY A 135 0.89 -3.59 10.34
CA GLY A 135 0.58 -2.60 11.37
C GLY A 135 -0.84 -2.70 11.92
N VAL A 136 -1.53 -3.81 11.68
CA VAL A 136 -2.88 -4.09 12.20
C VAL A 136 -2.81 -5.23 13.21
N PHE A 137 -3.34 -5.01 14.41
CA PHE A 137 -3.35 -6.03 15.45
C PHE A 137 -4.49 -7.02 15.18
N GLY A 138 -4.22 -8.03 14.36
CA GLY A 138 -5.15 -9.10 14.01
C GLY A 138 -5.00 -10.36 14.86
N VAL A 139 -5.77 -11.38 14.49
CA VAL A 139 -5.77 -12.72 15.12
C VAL A 139 -4.39 -13.39 15.02
N ASP A 140 -3.69 -13.22 13.89
CA ASP A 140 -2.35 -13.80 13.69
C ASP A 140 -1.34 -13.13 14.63
N THR A 141 -1.37 -11.80 14.75
CA THR A 141 -0.56 -11.04 15.71
C THR A 141 -0.83 -11.49 17.15
N GLU A 142 -2.10 -11.69 17.53
CA GLU A 142 -2.47 -12.20 18.84
C GLU A 142 -1.93 -13.61 19.08
N THR A 143 -2.05 -14.49 18.09
CA THR A 143 -1.60 -15.88 18.17
C THR A 143 -0.08 -15.96 18.35
N GLY A 144 0.67 -15.19 17.56
CA GLY A 144 2.11 -15.05 17.70
C GLY A 144 2.52 -14.51 19.06
N LEU A 145 1.79 -13.51 19.57
CA LEU A 145 2.05 -12.93 20.88
C LEU A 145 1.77 -13.92 22.03
N ARG A 146 0.67 -14.68 21.96
CA ARG A 146 0.34 -15.71 22.95
C ARG A 146 1.40 -16.81 22.99
N ALA A 147 1.92 -17.21 21.83
CA ALA A 147 3.02 -18.16 21.74
C ALA A 147 4.29 -17.62 22.41
N PHE A 148 4.68 -16.38 22.09
CA PHE A 148 5.79 -15.70 22.77
C PHE A 148 5.60 -15.66 24.30
N GLN A 149 4.43 -15.22 24.76
CA GLN A 149 4.16 -15.11 26.19
C GLN A 149 4.28 -16.46 26.90
N ARG A 150 3.72 -17.52 26.31
CA ARG A 150 3.81 -18.89 26.84
C ARG A 150 5.25 -19.37 26.95
N ASP A 151 6.04 -19.17 25.90
CA ASP A 151 7.42 -19.68 25.83
C ASP A 151 8.38 -18.94 26.77
N TYR A 152 8.06 -17.71 27.15
CA TYR A 152 8.82 -16.90 28.11
C TYR A 152 8.21 -16.85 29.53
N GLY A 153 7.23 -17.72 29.83
CA GLY A 153 6.66 -17.84 31.16
C GLY A 153 5.83 -16.63 31.62
N LEU A 154 5.32 -15.84 30.68
CA LEU A 154 4.39 -14.75 30.92
C LEU A 154 2.94 -15.26 30.88
N THR A 155 2.01 -14.45 31.40
CA THR A 155 0.59 -14.67 31.18
C THR A 155 0.30 -14.64 29.68
N SER A 156 -0.15 -15.77 29.11
CA SER A 156 -0.50 -15.91 27.68
C SER A 156 -1.91 -15.35 27.42
N ASP A 157 -2.09 -14.06 27.68
CA ASP A 157 -3.36 -13.34 27.52
C ASP A 157 -3.52 -12.65 26.15
N GLY A 158 -2.50 -12.72 25.28
CA GLY A 158 -2.50 -12.08 23.97
C GLY A 158 -2.41 -10.56 24.03
N THR A 159 -2.01 -10.02 25.17
CA THR A 159 -1.96 -8.57 25.43
C THR A 159 -0.51 -8.10 25.60
N CYS A 160 -0.11 -7.11 24.79
CA CYS A 160 1.19 -6.46 24.91
C CYS A 160 1.11 -5.37 26.00
N GLY A 161 1.21 -5.81 27.26
CA GLY A 161 1.33 -4.95 28.43
C GLY A 161 2.79 -4.73 28.88
N PRO A 162 3.02 -4.00 30.00
CA PRO A 162 4.36 -3.68 30.50
C PRO A 162 5.25 -4.91 30.78
N ALA A 163 4.69 -6.05 31.17
CA ALA A 163 5.44 -7.29 31.38
C ALA A 163 5.95 -7.85 30.04
N THR A 164 5.06 -7.99 29.05
CA THR A 164 5.38 -8.41 27.69
C THR A 164 6.43 -7.51 27.04
N LEU A 165 6.28 -6.19 27.20
CA LEU A 165 7.23 -5.21 26.67
C LEU A 165 8.62 -5.33 27.28
N ARG A 166 8.72 -5.54 28.60
CA ARG A 166 10.01 -5.76 29.27
C ARG A 166 10.69 -7.02 28.73
N ALA A 167 9.94 -8.11 28.55
CA ALA A 167 10.49 -9.33 27.97
C ALA A 167 10.98 -9.10 26.52
N LEU A 168 10.17 -8.44 25.68
CA LEU A 168 10.56 -8.11 24.29
C LEU A 168 11.83 -7.25 24.21
N ARG A 169 12.04 -6.31 25.15
CA ARG A 169 13.23 -5.44 25.22
C ARG A 169 14.47 -6.17 25.74
N GLN A 170 14.31 -7.13 26.64
CA GLN A 170 15.44 -7.84 27.27
C GLN A 170 16.05 -8.94 26.39
N LEU A 171 15.34 -9.41 25.38
CA LEU A 171 15.79 -10.50 24.52
C LEU A 171 16.67 -9.99 23.37
N GLY A 172 17.88 -10.52 23.21
CA GLY A 172 18.70 -10.27 22.02
C GLY A 172 18.09 -10.92 20.77
N ARG A 173 18.46 -10.44 19.56
CA ARG A 173 18.05 -11.07 18.29
C ARG A 173 18.41 -12.56 18.32
N LYS A 174 17.40 -13.43 18.20
CA LYS A 174 17.59 -14.89 18.19
C LYS A 174 17.82 -15.42 16.76
N VAL A 175 17.43 -14.64 15.75
CA VAL A 175 17.65 -14.93 14.33
C VAL A 175 18.24 -13.69 13.66
N THR A 176 19.50 -13.77 13.23
CA THR A 176 20.10 -12.83 12.27
C THR A 176 20.46 -13.63 11.02
N GLY A 177 19.69 -13.46 9.96
CA GLY A 177 19.98 -14.05 8.66
C GLY A 177 18.93 -15.05 8.20
N GLY A 178 18.41 -14.82 7.00
CA GLY A 178 17.32 -15.59 6.37
C GLY A 178 15.96 -14.98 6.70
N ARG A 179 15.33 -14.34 5.72
CA ARG A 179 13.93 -13.87 5.83
C ARG A 179 13.03 -15.13 5.80
N PRO A 180 12.51 -15.64 6.93
CA PRO A 180 11.80 -16.94 6.97
C PRO A 180 10.49 -16.92 6.19
N GLN A 181 9.93 -15.71 6.03
CA GLN A 181 8.77 -15.42 5.20
C GLN A 181 9.06 -15.65 3.70
N LEU A 182 10.32 -15.47 3.24
CA LEU A 182 10.73 -15.85 1.87
C LEU A 182 10.51 -17.33 1.63
N LEU A 183 11.00 -18.19 2.53
CA LEU A 183 10.92 -19.63 2.33
C LEU A 183 9.46 -20.11 2.34
N ARG A 184 8.60 -19.53 3.18
CA ARG A 184 7.18 -19.91 3.24
C ARG A 184 6.37 -19.40 2.06
N GLN A 185 6.52 -18.13 1.67
CA GLN A 185 5.79 -17.57 0.52
C GLN A 185 6.27 -18.19 -0.80
N SER A 186 7.57 -18.41 -0.96
CA SER A 186 8.10 -19.13 -2.13
C SER A 186 7.64 -20.58 -2.16
N ALA A 187 7.57 -21.28 -1.01
CA ALA A 187 7.10 -22.67 -0.97
C ALA A 187 5.61 -22.81 -1.32
N SER A 188 4.73 -21.91 -0.86
CA SER A 188 3.30 -21.97 -1.21
C SER A 188 3.03 -21.71 -2.69
N PHE A 189 3.87 -20.90 -3.35
CA PHE A 189 3.76 -20.62 -4.78
C PHE A 189 4.26 -21.78 -5.66
N VAL A 190 5.35 -22.46 -5.25
CA VAL A 190 5.93 -23.59 -5.97
C VAL A 190 5.02 -24.82 -5.98
N ASP A 191 4.28 -25.06 -4.89
CA ASP A 191 3.42 -26.26 -4.74
C ASP A 191 2.17 -26.23 -5.64
N SER A 192 1.86 -25.09 -6.25
CA SER A 192 0.60 -24.86 -6.95
C SER A 192 0.66 -25.08 -8.49
N GLY A 193 1.83 -25.38 -9.05
CA GLY A 193 2.01 -25.69 -10.47
C GLY A 193 1.83 -24.51 -11.48
N PRO A 194 2.22 -24.73 -12.76
CA PRO A 194 2.34 -23.69 -13.81
C PRO A 194 1.02 -23.19 -14.42
N HIS A 195 -0.12 -23.73 -14.03
CA HIS A 195 -1.39 -23.47 -14.72
C HIS A 195 -2.18 -22.36 -14.02
N LEU A 196 -2.67 -21.39 -14.80
CA LEU A 196 -3.59 -20.35 -14.29
C LEU A 196 -4.98 -20.91 -13.93
N ILE A 197 -5.25 -22.16 -14.32
CA ILE A 197 -6.45 -22.91 -13.97
C ILE A 197 -6.56 -22.92 -12.44
N SER A 198 -7.70 -22.44 -11.92
CA SER A 198 -8.02 -22.24 -10.49
C SER A 198 -7.40 -21.03 -9.77
N ARG A 199 -6.63 -20.18 -10.45
CA ARG A 199 -6.13 -18.94 -9.83
C ARG A 199 -7.20 -17.86 -9.80
N ARG A 200 -7.31 -17.18 -8.66
CA ARG A 200 -8.21 -16.05 -8.45
C ARG A 200 -7.42 -14.76 -8.50
N ILE A 201 -7.63 -13.97 -9.54
CA ILE A 201 -6.93 -12.70 -9.73
C ILE A 201 -7.94 -11.59 -9.56
N VAL A 202 -7.64 -10.64 -8.68
CA VAL A 202 -8.45 -9.42 -8.55
C VAL A 202 -7.74 -8.30 -9.30
N VAL A 203 -8.47 -7.69 -10.24
CA VAL A 203 -8.00 -6.53 -10.99
C VAL A 203 -8.78 -5.31 -10.52
N ASP A 204 -8.04 -4.30 -10.11
CA ASP A 204 -8.56 -3.09 -9.48
C ASP A 204 -8.37 -1.89 -10.42
N PRO A 205 -9.40 -1.51 -11.21
CA PRO A 205 -9.33 -0.25 -11.94
C PRO A 205 -9.44 0.92 -10.94
N GLY A 206 -8.40 1.75 -10.84
CA GLY A 206 -8.37 2.91 -9.96
C GLY A 206 -9.52 3.90 -10.21
N HIS A 207 -9.85 4.72 -9.20
CA HIS A 207 -10.88 5.77 -9.27
C HIS A 207 -12.27 5.23 -9.65
N GLY A 208 -13.17 6.06 -10.17
CA GLY A 208 -14.49 5.70 -10.68
C GLY A 208 -15.63 6.60 -10.17
N GLY A 209 -16.83 6.44 -10.72
CA GLY A 209 -18.01 7.18 -10.26
C GLY A 209 -17.82 8.70 -10.25
N SER A 210 -17.87 9.32 -9.06
CA SER A 210 -17.66 10.76 -8.87
C SER A 210 -16.19 11.20 -8.85
N ASP A 211 -15.25 10.25 -8.79
CA ASP A 211 -13.82 10.50 -8.84
C ASP A 211 -13.30 10.09 -10.23
N PRO A 212 -13.07 11.04 -11.13
CA PRO A 212 -12.55 10.73 -12.47
C PRO A 212 -11.06 10.36 -12.46
N GLY A 213 -10.36 10.52 -11.33
CA GLY A 213 -8.90 10.53 -11.28
C GLY A 213 -8.33 11.69 -12.08
N HIS A 214 -7.20 11.46 -12.74
CA HIS A 214 -6.63 12.49 -13.62
C HIS A 214 -7.45 12.69 -14.90
N THR A 215 -7.60 13.94 -15.33
CA THR A 215 -8.41 14.30 -16.51
C THR A 215 -7.63 15.13 -17.51
N PHE A 216 -7.83 14.86 -18.80
CA PHE A 216 -7.37 15.70 -19.90
C PHE A 216 -8.46 15.81 -20.97
N GLY A 217 -9.05 17.00 -21.10
CA GLY A 217 -10.25 17.19 -21.93
C GLY A 217 -11.39 16.33 -21.40
N GLU A 218 -12.00 15.53 -22.27
CA GLU A 218 -13.07 14.59 -21.92
C GLU A 218 -12.54 13.21 -21.45
N THR A 219 -11.23 12.98 -21.57
CA THR A 219 -10.62 11.70 -21.16
C THR A 219 -10.34 11.71 -19.66
N THR A 220 -10.79 10.67 -18.98
CA THR A 220 -10.55 10.44 -17.55
C THR A 220 -9.65 9.22 -17.34
N GLU A 221 -8.85 9.25 -16.28
CA GLU A 221 -8.12 8.08 -15.80
C GLU A 221 -9.07 6.92 -15.53
N ALA A 222 -10.19 7.19 -14.84
CA ALA A 222 -11.18 6.19 -14.47
C ALA A 222 -11.71 5.38 -15.67
N ASP A 223 -11.92 6.02 -16.83
CA ASP A 223 -12.33 5.34 -18.07
C ASP A 223 -11.19 4.54 -18.71
N LEU A 224 -9.97 5.10 -18.76
CA LEU A 224 -8.81 4.43 -19.35
C LEU A 224 -8.45 3.16 -18.59
N VAL A 225 -8.40 3.23 -17.25
CA VAL A 225 -8.03 2.09 -16.41
C VAL A 225 -9.14 1.05 -16.36
N PHE A 226 -10.41 1.44 -16.49
CA PHE A 226 -11.53 0.49 -16.59
C PHE A 226 -11.52 -0.27 -17.93
N ASP A 227 -11.19 0.38 -19.04
CA ASP A 227 -11.00 -0.30 -20.34
C ASP A 227 -9.79 -1.25 -20.29
N LEU A 228 -8.67 -0.85 -19.68
CA LEU A 228 -7.52 -1.73 -19.45
C LEU A 228 -7.88 -2.95 -18.58
N ALA A 229 -8.58 -2.73 -17.46
CA ALA A 229 -9.02 -3.80 -16.57
C ALA A 229 -9.91 -4.81 -17.30
N SER A 230 -10.89 -4.34 -18.08
CA SER A 230 -11.79 -5.19 -18.87
C SER A 230 -11.02 -6.03 -19.91
N ARG A 231 -9.98 -5.45 -20.54
CA ARG A 231 -9.12 -6.18 -21.49
C ARG A 231 -8.27 -7.24 -20.82
N ILE A 232 -7.75 -6.95 -19.63
CA ILE A 232 -6.94 -7.87 -18.82
C ILE A 232 -7.81 -9.01 -18.31
N GLU A 233 -9.01 -8.70 -17.79
CA GLU A 233 -10.01 -9.67 -17.35
C GLU A 233 -10.33 -10.68 -18.45
N GLY A 234 -10.74 -10.21 -19.63
CA GLY A 234 -11.09 -11.12 -20.73
C GLY A 234 -9.94 -12.02 -21.17
N ARG A 235 -8.69 -11.55 -21.09
CA ARG A 235 -7.48 -12.31 -21.45
C ARG A 235 -7.11 -13.35 -20.40
N LEU A 236 -7.13 -12.96 -19.12
CA LEU A 236 -6.84 -13.85 -18.01
C LEU A 236 -7.93 -14.94 -17.87
N ALA A 237 -9.19 -14.56 -18.05
CA ALA A 237 -10.32 -15.50 -18.08
C ALA A 237 -10.19 -16.51 -19.22
N ALA A 238 -9.83 -16.05 -20.43
CA ALA A 238 -9.55 -16.93 -21.57
C ALA A 238 -8.36 -17.87 -21.33
N ALA A 239 -7.41 -17.48 -20.47
CA ALA A 239 -6.28 -18.31 -20.04
C ALA A 239 -6.61 -19.24 -18.85
N GLY A 240 -7.86 -19.26 -18.37
CA GLY A 240 -8.35 -20.18 -17.33
C GLY A 240 -8.33 -19.64 -15.91
N ALA A 241 -7.95 -18.37 -15.69
CA ALA A 241 -8.03 -17.74 -14.37
C ALA A 241 -9.47 -17.32 -14.05
N THR A 242 -9.83 -17.36 -12.77
CA THR A 242 -11.03 -16.68 -12.25
C THR A 242 -10.65 -15.24 -11.96
N VAL A 243 -11.28 -14.29 -12.64
CA VAL A 243 -10.94 -12.87 -12.50
C VAL A 243 -12.12 -12.11 -11.91
N TYR A 244 -11.81 -11.21 -10.97
CA TYR A 244 -12.79 -10.30 -10.38
C TYR A 244 -12.34 -8.86 -10.56
N LEU A 245 -13.27 -7.97 -10.91
CA LEU A 245 -13.06 -6.53 -10.88
C LEU A 245 -13.54 -5.97 -9.54
N THR A 246 -12.76 -5.10 -8.90
CA THR A 246 -13.15 -4.48 -7.61
C THR A 246 -14.35 -3.54 -7.73
N ARG A 247 -14.63 -3.04 -8.93
CA ARG A 247 -15.73 -2.10 -9.19
C ARG A 247 -16.33 -2.25 -10.58
N GLY A 248 -17.60 -1.87 -10.70
CA GLY A 248 -18.22 -1.55 -11.99
C GLY A 248 -17.80 -0.16 -12.52
N ARG A 249 -18.28 0.19 -13.72
CA ARG A 249 -17.91 1.43 -14.41
C ARG A 249 -18.21 2.71 -13.61
N ASN A 250 -19.33 2.74 -12.90
CA ASN A 250 -19.86 3.93 -12.21
C ASN A 250 -19.69 3.87 -10.68
N GLN A 251 -18.83 3.01 -10.16
CA GLN A 251 -18.60 2.84 -8.72
C GLN A 251 -17.19 3.34 -8.35
N ASN A 252 -17.01 3.76 -7.10
CA ASN A 252 -15.69 4.10 -6.56
C ASN A 252 -15.56 3.57 -5.13
N PRO A 253 -15.22 2.29 -4.94
CA PRO A 253 -14.95 1.77 -3.62
C PRO A 253 -13.71 2.45 -3.03
N THR A 254 -13.72 2.62 -1.71
CA THR A 254 -12.57 3.09 -0.94
C THR A 254 -11.42 2.07 -1.00
N ALA A 255 -10.19 2.50 -0.67
CA ALA A 255 -9.04 1.60 -0.61
C ALA A 255 -9.27 0.42 0.36
N ALA A 256 -9.97 0.66 1.47
CA ALA A 256 -10.32 -0.38 2.44
C ALA A 256 -11.33 -1.39 1.86
N GLU A 257 -12.35 -0.94 1.11
CA GLU A 257 -13.30 -1.83 0.45
C GLU A 257 -12.64 -2.66 -0.66
N ARG A 258 -11.73 -2.05 -1.44
CA ARG A 258 -10.96 -2.74 -2.50
C ARG A 258 -10.12 -3.89 -1.93
N THR A 259 -9.42 -3.64 -0.83
CA THR A 259 -8.59 -4.64 -0.15
C THR A 259 -9.43 -5.70 0.57
N ALA A 260 -10.52 -5.31 1.23
CA ALA A 260 -11.46 -6.25 1.85
C ALA A 260 -12.06 -7.21 0.81
N PHE A 261 -12.52 -6.69 -0.33
CA PHE A 261 -13.03 -7.50 -1.43
C PHE A 261 -12.00 -8.53 -1.92
N ALA A 262 -10.74 -8.12 -2.10
CA ALA A 262 -9.68 -9.02 -2.54
C ALA A 262 -9.36 -10.11 -1.49
N ASN A 263 -9.36 -9.73 -0.22
CA ASN A 263 -9.12 -10.63 0.90
C ASN A 263 -10.26 -11.67 1.04
N ASP A 264 -11.52 -11.24 0.89
CA ASP A 264 -12.70 -12.10 0.98
C ASP A 264 -12.80 -13.06 -0.21
N ALA A 265 -12.44 -12.59 -1.40
CA ALA A 265 -12.27 -13.45 -2.58
C ALA A 265 -11.11 -14.44 -2.44
N ARG A 266 -10.27 -14.29 -1.40
CA ARG A 266 -9.00 -15.00 -1.16
C ARG A 266 -8.16 -15.05 -2.44
N ALA A 267 -7.98 -13.90 -3.08
CA ALA A 267 -7.25 -13.80 -4.34
C ALA A 267 -5.81 -14.30 -4.19
N ASP A 268 -5.27 -14.91 -5.24
CA ASP A 268 -3.85 -15.29 -5.35
C ASP A 268 -2.98 -14.11 -5.78
N LEU A 269 -3.59 -13.09 -6.41
CA LEU A 269 -2.92 -11.89 -6.89
C LEU A 269 -3.90 -10.71 -6.93
N PHE A 270 -3.43 -9.54 -6.51
CA PHE A 270 -4.15 -8.28 -6.61
C PHE A 270 -3.37 -7.29 -7.48
N LEU A 271 -3.97 -6.83 -8.58
CA LEU A 271 -3.37 -5.87 -9.51
C LEU A 271 -4.24 -4.62 -9.62
N SER A 272 -3.73 -3.49 -9.14
CA SER A 272 -4.35 -2.19 -9.30
C SER A 272 -3.76 -1.43 -10.48
N LEU A 273 -4.62 -0.80 -11.27
CA LEU A 273 -4.29 -0.12 -12.52
C LEU A 273 -4.59 1.37 -12.39
N HIS A 274 -3.59 2.17 -12.71
CA HIS A 274 -3.64 3.62 -12.65
C HIS A 274 -2.95 4.25 -13.87
N VAL A 275 -3.21 5.53 -14.10
CA VAL A 275 -2.37 6.41 -14.92
C VAL A 275 -2.06 7.65 -14.09
N ASP A 276 -0.86 8.16 -14.19
CA ASP A 276 -0.41 9.26 -13.35
C ASP A 276 -0.55 10.61 -14.08
N ALA A 277 -0.43 11.72 -13.36
CA ALA A 277 -0.28 13.03 -13.96
C ALA A 277 0.58 13.93 -13.07
N GLN A 278 1.57 14.56 -13.71
CA GLN A 278 2.49 15.48 -13.05
C GLN A 278 2.70 16.73 -13.89
N ALA A 279 2.95 17.86 -13.22
CA ALA A 279 3.17 19.17 -13.85
C ALA A 279 4.50 19.24 -14.62
N SER A 280 5.49 18.45 -14.22
CA SER A 280 6.76 18.34 -14.93
C SER A 280 6.55 17.74 -16.32
N GLU A 281 7.04 18.43 -17.35
CA GLU A 281 7.03 17.96 -18.73
C GLU A 281 7.91 16.71 -18.95
N HIS A 282 8.77 16.36 -17.99
CA HIS A 282 9.62 15.19 -18.06
C HIS A 282 8.96 13.92 -17.47
N ALA A 283 7.81 14.07 -16.81
CA ALA A 283 7.12 12.95 -16.18
C ALA A 283 6.38 12.11 -17.23
N ARG A 284 6.97 10.96 -17.59
CA ARG A 284 6.45 10.00 -18.56
C ARG A 284 7.00 8.60 -18.27
N GLY A 285 6.29 7.58 -18.70
CA GLY A 285 6.71 6.18 -18.57
C GLY A 285 5.84 5.34 -17.67
N VAL A 286 6.27 4.10 -17.48
CA VAL A 286 5.56 3.07 -16.73
C VAL A 286 6.29 2.84 -15.41
N ALA A 287 5.55 2.93 -14.31
CA ALA A 287 6.03 2.64 -12.97
C ALA A 287 5.21 1.51 -12.36
N SER A 288 5.81 0.79 -11.41
CA SER A 288 5.09 -0.23 -10.64
C SER A 288 5.44 -0.12 -9.17
N TYR A 289 4.49 -0.47 -8.31
CA TYR A 289 4.61 -0.31 -6.88
C TYR A 289 4.19 -1.59 -6.17
N TYR A 290 4.90 -1.93 -5.12
CA TYR A 290 4.66 -3.11 -4.30
C TYR A 290 4.85 -2.75 -2.83
N TYR A 291 4.30 -3.57 -1.93
CA TYR A 291 4.44 -3.31 -0.50
C TYR A 291 5.90 -3.43 -0.05
N GLY A 292 6.43 -2.38 0.58
CA GLY A 292 7.70 -2.45 1.28
C GLY A 292 7.98 -1.26 2.20
N THR A 293 8.73 -1.51 3.26
CA THR A 293 9.14 -0.54 4.28
C THR A 293 10.63 -0.21 4.15
N GLY A 294 11.01 0.99 4.60
CA GLY A 294 12.43 1.36 4.73
C GLY A 294 13.21 0.52 5.75
N SER A 295 12.52 -0.22 6.63
CA SER A 295 13.11 -1.17 7.61
C SER A 295 13.48 -2.52 7.00
N GLY A 296 13.12 -2.78 5.73
CA GLY A 296 13.50 -3.99 5.00
C GLY A 296 12.43 -5.09 4.92
N ALA A 297 11.23 -4.85 5.44
CA ALA A 297 10.07 -5.70 5.20
C ALA A 297 9.49 -5.39 3.82
N SER A 298 9.33 -6.38 2.95
CA SER A 298 8.70 -6.19 1.63
C SER A 298 7.94 -7.42 1.17
N SER A 299 6.92 -7.21 0.34
CA SER A 299 6.25 -8.28 -0.39
C SER A 299 7.14 -8.74 -1.54
N THR A 300 7.76 -9.91 -1.39
CA THR A 300 8.74 -10.42 -2.35
C THR A 300 8.11 -10.91 -3.65
N VAL A 301 7.00 -11.63 -3.55
CA VAL A 301 6.20 -12.01 -4.71
C VAL A 301 5.57 -10.78 -5.37
N GLY A 302 5.16 -9.79 -4.57
CA GLY A 302 4.69 -8.50 -5.09
C GLY A 302 5.80 -7.76 -5.86
N GLU A 303 7.02 -7.70 -5.32
CA GLU A 303 8.18 -7.12 -5.98
C GLU A 303 8.54 -7.84 -7.29
N GLN A 304 8.53 -9.18 -7.28
CA GLN A 304 8.77 -9.99 -8.48
C GLN A 304 7.72 -9.71 -9.55
N PHE A 305 6.43 -9.73 -9.20
CA PHE A 305 5.35 -9.45 -10.13
C PHE A 305 5.38 -8.01 -10.64
N ALA A 306 5.63 -7.02 -9.78
CA ALA A 306 5.77 -5.62 -10.18
C ALA A 306 6.86 -5.45 -11.26
N ASN A 307 8.01 -6.09 -11.04
CA ASN A 307 9.11 -6.10 -12.00
C ASN A 307 8.75 -6.82 -13.31
N LEU A 308 8.00 -7.93 -13.27
CA LEU A 308 7.55 -8.64 -14.47
C LEU A 308 6.55 -7.81 -15.27
N ALA A 309 5.50 -7.31 -14.62
CA ALA A 309 4.42 -6.54 -15.24
C ALA A 309 4.94 -5.29 -15.92
N ARG A 310 5.75 -4.49 -15.22
CA ARG A 310 6.39 -3.30 -15.76
C ARG A 310 7.26 -3.63 -16.98
N ARG A 311 8.16 -4.62 -16.88
CA ARG A 311 9.08 -4.98 -17.98
C ARG A 311 8.35 -5.47 -19.22
N GLU A 312 7.30 -6.28 -19.06
CA GLU A 312 6.45 -6.72 -20.18
C GLU A 312 5.72 -5.55 -20.85
N VAL A 313 5.16 -4.63 -20.06
CA VAL A 313 4.48 -3.45 -20.60
C VAL A 313 5.46 -2.52 -21.32
N VAL A 314 6.60 -2.21 -20.72
CA VAL A 314 7.67 -1.40 -21.34
C VAL A 314 8.14 -2.02 -22.65
N ALA A 315 8.44 -3.32 -22.67
CA ALA A 315 8.92 -4.01 -23.87
C ALA A 315 7.94 -3.96 -25.05
N ARG A 316 6.62 -3.94 -24.76
CA ARG A 316 5.56 -3.97 -25.78
C ARG A 316 5.08 -2.59 -26.24
N THR A 317 5.29 -1.57 -25.41
CA THR A 317 4.80 -0.20 -25.67
C THR A 317 5.92 0.76 -26.08
N GLY A 318 7.17 0.47 -25.70
CA GLY A 318 8.29 1.39 -25.87
C GLY A 318 8.25 2.61 -24.93
N MET A 319 7.35 2.62 -23.94
CA MET A 319 7.29 3.69 -22.94
C MET A 319 8.52 3.67 -22.04
N LEU A 320 8.84 4.82 -21.42
CA LEU A 320 10.01 4.94 -20.55
C LEU A 320 9.84 4.00 -19.34
N ASP A 321 10.93 3.34 -18.95
CA ASP A 321 10.96 2.49 -17.76
C ASP A 321 11.30 3.31 -16.52
N LEU A 322 10.34 3.46 -15.60
CA LEU A 322 10.54 4.19 -14.34
C LEU A 322 10.91 3.29 -13.16
N GLY A 323 11.02 1.97 -13.38
CA GLY A 323 11.36 1.02 -12.33
C GLY A 323 10.20 0.64 -11.41
N SER A 324 10.53 -0.22 -10.43
CA SER A 324 9.59 -0.73 -9.42
C SER A 324 9.96 -0.18 -8.05
N HIS A 325 8.97 0.33 -7.32
CA HIS A 325 9.19 1.10 -6.09
C HIS A 325 8.43 0.50 -4.91
N ALA A 326 9.12 0.34 -3.78
CA ALA A 326 8.48 -0.04 -2.52
C ALA A 326 7.63 1.12 -1.99
N LYS A 327 6.39 0.84 -1.59
CA LYS A 327 5.45 1.78 -0.99
C LYS A 327 4.72 1.13 0.18
N THR A 328 4.22 1.96 1.10
CA THR A 328 3.43 1.50 2.27
C THR A 328 1.95 1.77 2.11
N TRP A 329 1.51 2.02 0.87
CA TRP A 329 0.13 2.37 0.56
C TRP A 329 -0.86 1.34 1.10
N ASP A 330 -2.01 1.81 1.59
CA ASP A 330 -2.98 0.95 2.28
C ASP A 330 -3.45 -0.22 1.42
N LEU A 331 -3.63 0.04 0.13
CA LEU A 331 -3.99 -0.96 -0.87
C LEU A 331 -2.97 -2.12 -0.96
N LEU A 332 -1.68 -1.80 -0.84
CA LEU A 332 -0.58 -2.76 -0.91
C LEU A 332 -0.30 -3.42 0.45
N ARG A 333 -0.50 -2.67 1.53
CA ARG A 333 -0.22 -3.10 2.91
C ARG A 333 -1.32 -3.98 3.50
N MET A 334 -2.58 -3.67 3.24
CA MET A 334 -3.74 -4.33 3.86
C MET A 334 -4.24 -5.57 3.09
N SER A 335 -3.62 -5.88 1.95
CA SER A 335 -3.89 -7.07 1.15
C SER A 335 -3.15 -8.28 1.72
N ARG A 336 -3.83 -9.42 1.79
CA ARG A 336 -3.27 -10.70 2.28
C ARG A 336 -2.55 -11.51 1.21
N MET A 337 -2.66 -11.08 -0.04
CA MET A 337 -2.02 -11.67 -1.22
C MET A 337 -1.00 -10.69 -1.81
N PRO A 338 -0.13 -11.13 -2.73
CA PRO A 338 0.74 -10.21 -3.47
C PRO A 338 -0.10 -9.13 -4.16
N ALA A 339 0.17 -7.87 -3.81
CA ALA A 339 -0.50 -6.71 -4.37
C ALA A 339 0.50 -5.82 -5.08
N VAL A 340 0.11 -5.38 -6.28
CA VAL A 340 0.89 -4.49 -7.12
C VAL A 340 -0.01 -3.40 -7.67
N ARG A 341 0.47 -2.16 -7.65
CA ARG A 341 -0.10 -1.07 -8.44
C ARG A 341 0.79 -0.83 -9.66
N LEU A 342 0.17 -0.74 -10.84
CA LEU A 342 0.84 -0.47 -12.10
C LEU A 342 0.33 0.84 -12.69
N ASP A 343 1.22 1.81 -12.78
CA ASP A 343 0.96 3.10 -13.41
C ASP A 343 1.39 3.00 -14.87
N CYS A 344 0.40 2.97 -15.77
CA CYS A 344 0.58 2.59 -17.16
C CYS A 344 1.08 3.74 -18.07
N GLY A 345 1.39 4.90 -17.51
CA GLY A 345 1.75 6.11 -18.25
C GLY A 345 1.27 7.38 -17.57
N TYR A 346 1.70 8.52 -18.12
CA TYR A 346 1.30 9.85 -17.63
C TYR A 346 0.27 10.51 -18.56
N LEU A 347 -0.95 10.75 -18.07
CA LEU A 347 -1.99 11.43 -18.84
C LEU A 347 -1.65 12.90 -19.10
N SER A 348 -0.85 13.54 -18.23
CA SER A 348 -0.37 14.91 -18.43
C SER A 348 0.63 15.02 -19.59
N HIS A 349 1.41 13.98 -19.86
CA HIS A 349 2.46 14.02 -20.87
C HIS A 349 1.92 13.72 -22.28
N PRO A 350 2.25 14.54 -23.30
CA PRO A 350 1.64 14.43 -24.64
C PRO A 350 1.92 13.09 -25.34
N VAL A 351 3.13 12.54 -25.23
CA VAL A 351 3.48 11.25 -25.88
C VAL A 351 2.75 10.08 -25.23
N ASP A 352 2.88 9.91 -23.91
CA ASP A 352 2.16 8.89 -23.15
C ASP A 352 0.65 8.98 -23.34
N ARG A 353 0.07 10.19 -23.32
CA ARG A 353 -1.35 10.38 -23.59
C ARG A 353 -1.77 9.85 -24.95
N LEU A 354 -1.01 10.14 -26.02
CA LEU A 354 -1.30 9.60 -27.36
C LEU A 354 -1.25 8.08 -27.38
N LEU A 355 -0.28 7.48 -26.69
CA LEU A 355 -0.16 6.03 -26.56
C LEU A 355 -1.33 5.44 -25.76
N LEU A 356 -1.68 6.03 -24.62
CA LEU A 356 -2.79 5.59 -23.77
C LEU A 356 -4.15 5.70 -24.46
N LEU A 357 -4.34 6.69 -25.35
CA LEU A 357 -5.57 6.85 -26.14
C LEU A 357 -5.69 5.83 -27.27
N ASP A 358 -4.59 5.24 -27.75
CA ASP A 358 -4.63 4.19 -28.78
C ASP A 358 -5.09 2.83 -28.19
N ALA A 359 -6.24 2.35 -28.67
CA ALA A 359 -6.81 1.08 -28.24
C ALA A 359 -5.90 -0.14 -28.52
N ARG A 360 -5.01 -0.06 -29.52
CA ARG A 360 -4.02 -1.11 -29.82
C ARG A 360 -2.93 -1.14 -28.76
N VAL A 361 -2.45 0.02 -28.32
CA VAL A 361 -1.46 0.12 -27.24
C VAL A 361 -2.07 -0.41 -25.94
N ARG A 362 -3.31 -0.04 -25.61
CA ARG A 362 -4.01 -0.62 -24.44
C ARG A 362 -4.18 -2.14 -24.53
N ALA A 363 -4.40 -2.68 -25.73
CA ALA A 363 -4.39 -4.14 -25.94
C ALA A 363 -3.00 -4.76 -25.71
N SER A 364 -1.92 -4.09 -26.12
CA SER A 364 -0.53 -4.50 -25.86
C SER A 364 -0.18 -4.46 -24.37
N ILE A 365 -0.64 -3.43 -23.64
CA ILE A 365 -0.51 -3.35 -22.17
C ILE A 365 -1.18 -4.56 -21.52
N ALA A 366 -2.44 -4.83 -21.89
CA ALA A 366 -3.20 -5.97 -21.36
C ALA A 366 -2.52 -7.32 -21.67
N GLN A 367 -1.90 -7.46 -22.85
CA GLN A 367 -1.11 -8.64 -23.20
C GLN A 367 0.18 -8.75 -22.36
N GLY A 368 0.85 -7.63 -22.08
CA GLY A 368 2.02 -7.60 -21.21
C GLY A 368 1.68 -8.05 -19.79
N VAL A 369 0.55 -7.58 -19.25
CA VAL A 369 0.06 -8.02 -17.93
C VAL A 369 -0.24 -9.52 -17.92
N LEU A 370 -0.93 -10.05 -18.95
CA LEU A 370 -1.17 -11.49 -19.07
C LEU A 370 0.15 -12.29 -19.03
N ALA A 371 1.14 -11.88 -19.82
CA ALA A 371 2.45 -12.54 -19.87
C ALA A 371 3.14 -12.50 -18.49
N ALA A 372 3.11 -11.35 -17.81
CA ALA A 372 3.68 -11.21 -16.47
C ALA A 372 3.00 -12.11 -15.44
N VAL A 373 1.67 -12.25 -15.50
CA VAL A 373 0.92 -13.15 -14.61
C VAL A 373 1.31 -14.60 -14.88
N GLN A 374 1.35 -15.02 -16.15
CA GLN A 374 1.80 -16.37 -16.49
C GLN A 374 3.21 -16.65 -15.96
N ARG A 375 4.14 -15.71 -16.16
CA ARG A 375 5.53 -15.81 -15.70
C ARG A 375 5.68 -15.84 -14.18
N LEU A 376 4.79 -15.17 -13.45
CA LEU A 376 4.79 -15.23 -11.98
C LEU A 376 4.50 -16.64 -11.45
N PHE A 377 3.63 -17.38 -12.15
CA PHE A 377 3.21 -18.72 -11.74
C PHE A 377 3.97 -19.85 -12.46
N LEU A 378 4.88 -19.54 -13.39
CA LEU A 378 5.74 -20.52 -14.05
C LEU A 378 6.93 -20.92 -13.12
N PRO A 379 7.34 -22.20 -13.11
CA PRO A 379 8.61 -22.63 -12.51
C PRO A 379 9.78 -21.84 -13.11
N ALA A 380 10.78 -21.50 -12.29
CA ALA A 380 11.93 -20.68 -12.70
C ALA A 380 12.73 -21.27 -13.90
N GLU A 381 12.63 -22.58 -14.12
CA GLU A 381 13.25 -23.32 -15.23
C GLU A 381 12.55 -23.08 -16.58
N ALA A 382 11.33 -22.52 -16.56
CA ALA A 382 10.49 -22.26 -17.72
C ALA A 382 10.20 -20.77 -17.94
N ASP A 383 10.91 -19.85 -17.26
CA ASP A 383 10.73 -18.40 -17.43
C ASP A 383 11.28 -17.91 -18.80
N PRO A 384 10.42 -17.50 -19.75
CA PRO A 384 10.86 -17.04 -21.05
C PRO A 384 11.39 -15.58 -20.96
N PRO A 385 12.30 -15.16 -21.86
CA PRO A 385 12.80 -13.80 -21.87
C PRO A 385 11.68 -12.78 -22.10
N THR A 386 11.74 -11.63 -21.42
CA THR A 386 10.70 -10.60 -21.49
C THR A 386 10.37 -10.20 -22.93
N GLY A 387 9.08 -10.08 -23.24
CA GLY A 387 8.59 -9.74 -24.57
C GLY A 387 8.37 -10.94 -25.49
N THR A 388 8.70 -12.17 -25.04
CA THR A 388 8.33 -13.40 -25.74
C THR A 388 7.01 -13.98 -25.21
N PHE A 389 6.37 -14.85 -26.00
CA PHE A 389 5.06 -15.44 -25.66
C PHE A 389 5.16 -16.96 -25.72
N VAL A 390 4.71 -17.67 -24.68
CA VAL A 390 4.66 -19.13 -24.64
C VAL A 390 3.21 -19.55 -24.60
N LEU A 391 2.75 -20.24 -25.64
CA LEU A 391 1.42 -20.84 -25.67
C LEU A 391 1.40 -22.05 -24.73
N PRO A 392 0.39 -22.22 -23.86
CA PRO A 392 0.22 -23.48 -23.17
C PRO A 392 -0.06 -24.57 -24.21
N VAL A 393 0.71 -25.65 -24.14
CA VAL A 393 0.56 -26.84 -25.01
C VAL A 393 -0.66 -27.65 -24.60
#